data_AF-A0A7V5FHL5-F1
#
_entry.id   AF-A0A7V5FHL5-F1
#
_cell.length_a   1.000
_cell.length_b   1.000
_cell.length_c   1.000
_cell.angle_alpha   90.00
_cell.angle_beta   90.00
_cell.angle_gamma   90.00
#
_symmetry.space_group_name_H-M   'P 1'
#
loop_
_entity.id
_entity.type
_entity.pdbx_description
1 polymer ?
#
loop_
_entity_poly.entity_id
_entity_poly.type
_entity_poly.pdbx_seq_one_letter_code
_entity_poly.pdbx_strand_id
1 'polypeptide(L)'
;MNADSLSLIAGSLLSLIFSYVPGLNDKFNALSAEYKRGIMLGLVVVVALAIYFLTCSSLAIDLGMKVTCGKAGLVEMARVIVLVAIANQGAYGLTKRN
;
A
#
# COMPACT_ATOMS: atom_id res chain seq x y z
N MET A 1 -13.44 -1.08 -4.33
CA MET A 1 -12.29 -0.22 -4.72
C MET A 1 -11.36 -1.11 -5.52
N ASN A 2 -10.96 -0.74 -6.73
CA ASN A 2 -10.08 -1.59 -7.54
C ASN A 2 -8.59 -1.42 -7.18
N ALA A 3 -7.76 -2.36 -7.63
CA ALA A 3 -6.31 -2.36 -7.37
C ALA A 3 -5.61 -1.09 -7.90
N ASP A 4 -6.14 -0.50 -8.97
CA ASP A 4 -5.58 0.72 -9.58
C ASP A 4 -5.67 1.91 -8.64
N SER A 5 -6.85 2.13 -8.04
CA SER A 5 -7.08 3.24 -7.10
C SER A 5 -6.23 3.09 -5.83
N LEU A 6 -6.10 1.86 -5.33
CA LEU A 6 -5.24 1.57 -4.17
C LEU A 6 -3.77 1.89 -4.49
N SER A 7 -3.31 1.46 -5.66
CA SER A 7 -1.93 1.68 -6.11
C SER A 7 -1.62 3.16 -6.30
N LEU A 8 -2.56 3.93 -6.87
CA LEU A 8 -2.43 5.37 -7.03
C LEU A 8 -2.33 6.10 -5.69
N ILE A 9 -3.24 5.80 -4.75
CA ILE A 9 -3.25 6.43 -3.43
C ILE A 9 -1.99 6.04 -2.64
N ALA A 10 -1.66 4.75 -2.59
CA ALA A 10 -0.50 4.25 -1.88
C ALA A 10 0.81 4.83 -2.45
N GLY A 11 0.95 4.85 -3.78
CA GLY A 11 2.14 5.39 -4.45
C GLY A 11 2.30 6.89 -4.22
N SER A 12 1.21 7.65 -4.28
CA SER A 12 1.21 9.09 -4.02
C SER A 12 1.58 9.40 -2.57
N LEU A 13 0.97 8.69 -1.61
CA LEU A 13 1.28 8.86 -0.18
C LEU A 13 2.72 8.49 0.14
N LEU A 14 3.22 7.35 -0.35
CA LEU A 14 4.62 6.95 -0.15
C LEU A 14 5.57 7.98 -0.76
N SER A 15 5.29 8.45 -1.99
CA SER A 15 6.13 9.46 -2.65
C SER A 15 6.22 10.74 -1.81
N LEU A 16 5.11 11.22 -1.28
CA LEU A 16 5.07 12.38 -0.39
C LEU A 16 5.85 12.13 0.90
N ILE A 17 5.62 10.99 1.57
CA ILE A 17 6.30 10.64 2.83
C ILE A 17 7.82 10.60 2.62
N PHE A 18 8.29 9.94 1.56
CA PHE A 18 9.72 9.83 1.27
C PHE A 18 10.36 11.14 0.79
N SER A 19 9.57 12.07 0.26
CA SER A 19 10.06 13.38 -0.20
C SER A 19 10.09 14.44 0.90
N TYR A 20 9.12 14.41 1.81
CA TYR A 20 8.94 15.47 2.81
C TYR A 20 9.41 15.09 4.22
N VAL A 21 9.63 13.81 4.52
CA VAL A 21 10.19 13.40 5.83
C VAL A 21 11.72 13.40 5.75
N PRO A 22 12.40 14.36 6.41
CA PRO A 22 13.85 14.51 6.31
C PRO A 22 14.58 13.29 6.87
N GLY A 23 15.57 12.79 6.13
CA GLY A 23 16.40 11.65 6.52
C GLY A 23 15.70 10.28 6.45
N LEU A 24 14.42 10.20 6.08
CA LEU A 24 13.73 8.91 5.91
C LEU A 24 14.28 8.14 4.71
N ASN A 25 14.51 8.84 3.60
CA ASN A 25 15.05 8.25 2.37
C ASN A 25 16.46 7.67 2.60
N ASP A 26 17.35 8.42 3.26
CA ASP A 26 18.70 7.97 3.57
C ASP A 26 18.71 6.74 4.49
N LYS A 27 17.89 6.77 5.56
CA LYS A 27 17.72 5.63 6.46
C LYS A 27 17.18 4.42 5.71
N PHE A 28 16.15 4.60 4.88
CA PHE A 28 15.58 3.53 4.08
C PHE A 28 16.62 2.94 3.13
N ASN A 29 17.41 3.79 2.47
CA ASN A 29 18.45 3.37 1.52
C ASN A 29 19.57 2.57 2.19
N ALA A 30 19.88 2.82 3.46
CA ALA A 30 20.86 2.07 4.22
C ALA A 30 20.41 0.63 4.59
N LEU A 31 19.11 0.31 4.50
CA LEU A 31 18.63 -1.05 4.79
C LEU A 31 18.99 -2.05 3.68
N SER A 32 19.15 -3.32 4.08
CA SER A 32 19.28 -4.42 3.13
C SER A 32 18.02 -4.57 2.28
N ALA A 33 18.18 -5.19 1.12
CA ALA A 33 17.07 -5.42 0.19
C ALA A 33 15.92 -6.23 0.82
N GLU A 34 16.20 -7.14 1.76
CA GLU A 34 15.16 -7.91 2.44
C GLU A 34 14.29 -7.03 3.33
N TYR A 35 14.91 -6.20 4.17
CA TYR A 35 14.16 -5.29 5.05
C TYR A 35 13.36 -4.26 4.26
N LYS A 36 13.92 -3.71 3.17
CA LYS A 36 13.19 -2.77 2.30
C LYS A 36 11.89 -3.36 1.76
N ARG A 37 11.88 -4.63 1.36
CA ARG A 37 10.68 -5.31 0.86
C ARG A 37 9.65 -5.54 1.96
N GLY A 38 10.11 -5.97 3.14
CA GLY A 38 9.24 -6.18 4.30
C GLY A 38 8.54 -4.89 4.70
N ILE A 39 9.28 -3.77 4.71
CA ILE A 39 8.74 -2.44 4.99
C ILE A 39 7.73 -2.01 3.91
N MET A 40 8.07 -2.14 2.62
CA MET A 40 7.16 -1.82 1.51
C MET A 40 5.87 -2.63 1.58
N LEU A 41 5.97 -3.94 1.86
CA LEU A 41 4.81 -4.80 2.03
C LEU A 41 3.96 -4.36 3.23
N GLY A 42 4.60 -4.08 4.36
CA GLY A 42 3.94 -3.58 5.56
C GLY A 42 3.19 -2.27 5.31
N LEU A 43 3.81 -1.32 4.58
CA LEU A 43 3.18 -0.06 4.21
C LEU A 43 1.93 -0.25 3.34
N VAL A 44 1.98 -1.15 2.36
CA VAL A 44 0.79 -1.49 1.55
C VAL A 44 -0.33 -2.01 2.43
N VAL A 45 -0.04 -2.91 3.38
CA VAL A 45 -1.04 -3.45 4.31
C VAL A 45 -1.64 -2.34 5.18
N VAL A 46 -0.79 -1.46 5.72
CA VAL A 46 -1.24 -0.31 6.52
C VAL A 46 -2.16 0.61 5.71
N VAL A 47 -1.78 0.95 4.47
CA VAL A 47 -2.61 1.79 3.60
C VAL A 47 -3.93 1.10 3.25
N ALA A 48 -3.90 -0.19 2.92
CA ALA A 48 -5.10 -0.97 2.62
C ALA A 48 -6.07 -1.01 3.82
N LEU A 49 -5.56 -1.23 5.03
CA LEU A 49 -6.35 -1.20 6.25
C LEU A 49 -6.90 0.20 6.55
N ALA A 50 -6.06 1.24 6.43
CA ALA A 50 -6.49 2.62 6.63
C ALA A 50 -7.64 2.98 5.69
N ILE A 51 -7.54 2.61 4.41
CA ILE A 51 -8.62 2.83 3.45
C ILE A 51 -9.84 2.00 3.81
N TYR A 52 -9.70 0.72 4.18
CA TYR A 52 -10.84 -0.09 4.61
C TYR A 52 -11.59 0.53 5.80
N PHE A 53 -10.89 0.99 6.84
CA PHE A 53 -11.52 1.67 7.97
C PHE A 53 -12.15 3.00 7.57
N LEU A 54 -11.48 3.77 6.69
CA LEU A 54 -12.03 5.01 6.16
C LEU A 54 -13.35 4.76 5.43
N THR A 55 -13.45 3.67 4.67
CA THR A 55 -14.67 3.27 3.94
C THR A 55 -15.83 2.87 4.83
N CYS A 56 -15.55 2.49 6.08
CA CYS A 56 -16.55 2.24 7.10
C CYS A 56 -16.92 3.47 7.94
N SER A 57 -16.31 4.63 7.67
CA SER A 57 -16.64 5.90 8.30
C SER A 57 -17.60 6.73 7.44
N SER A 58 -18.33 7.66 8.05
CA SER A 58 -19.17 8.64 7.31
C SER A 58 -18.36 9.50 6.34
N LEU A 59 -17.05 9.66 6.59
CA LEU A 59 -16.14 10.42 5.74
C LEU A 59 -16.01 9.84 4.33
N ALA A 60 -16.22 8.54 4.16
CA ALA A 60 -16.21 7.92 2.83
C ALA A 60 -17.40 8.34 1.97
N ILE A 61 -18.54 8.65 2.59
CA ILE A 61 -19.73 9.17 1.90
C ILE A 61 -19.42 10.58 1.38
N ASP A 62 -18.81 11.42 2.23
CA ASP A 62 -18.42 12.79 1.87
C ASP A 62 -17.34 12.83 0.78
N LEU A 63 -16.42 11.85 0.78
CA LEU A 63 -15.36 11.70 -0.23
C LEU A 63 -15.84 10.98 -1.51
N GLY A 64 -17.12 10.60 -1.61
CA GLY A 64 -17.67 9.92 -2.79
C GLY A 64 -17.12 8.52 -3.04
N MET A 65 -16.54 7.89 -2.02
CA MET A 65 -15.89 6.58 -2.13
C MET A 65 -16.94 5.45 -2.15
N LYS A 66 -17.19 4.87 -3.33
CA LYS A 66 -17.98 3.65 -3.49
C LYS A 66 -17.16 2.41 -3.10
N VAL A 67 -17.02 2.17 -1.81
CA VAL A 67 -16.39 0.94 -1.29
C VAL A 67 -17.31 0.29 -0.28
N THR A 68 -17.51 -1.02 -0.44
CA THR A 68 -18.41 -1.79 0.41
C THR A 68 -17.79 -2.02 1.77
N CYS A 69 -18.25 -1.29 2.79
CA CYS A 69 -17.96 -1.67 4.17
C CYS A 69 -18.66 -3.01 4.47
N GLY A 70 -17.92 -3.97 5.03
CA GLY A 70 -18.44 -5.29 5.42
C GLY A 70 -17.62 -6.47 4.88
N LYS A 71 -18.13 -7.69 5.09
CA LYS A 71 -17.41 -8.95 4.77
C LYS A 71 -16.93 -9.01 3.32
N ALA A 72 -17.74 -8.53 2.38
CA ALA A 72 -17.38 -8.50 0.96
C ALA A 72 -16.16 -7.61 0.69
N GLY A 73 -16.12 -6.40 1.25
CA GLY A 73 -14.99 -5.49 1.09
C GLY A 73 -13.72 -6.00 1.78
N LEU A 74 -13.86 -6.69 2.93
CA LEU A 74 -12.72 -7.29 3.63
C LEU A 74 -12.10 -8.44 2.82
N VAL A 75 -12.91 -9.29 2.21
CA VAL A 75 -12.43 -10.36 1.31
C VAL A 75 -11.78 -9.78 0.05
N GLU A 76 -12.35 -8.72 -0.53
CA GLU A 76 -11.76 -8.03 -1.68
C GLU A 76 -10.40 -7.42 -1.32
N MET A 77 -10.29 -6.73 -0.18
CA MET A 77 -9.02 -6.18 0.32
C MET A 77 -7.97 -7.26 0.57
N ALA A 78 -8.36 -8.39 1.18
CA ALA A 78 -7.44 -9.51 1.39
C ALA A 78 -6.87 -10.03 0.06
N ARG A 79 -7.71 -10.19 -0.97
CA ARG A 79 -7.26 -10.58 -2.31
C ARG A 79 -6.28 -9.57 -2.91
N VAL A 80 -6.59 -8.28 -2.81
CA VAL A 80 -5.72 -7.21 -3.33
C VAL A 80 -4.37 -7.20 -2.62
N ILE A 81 -4.33 -7.36 -1.29
CA ILE A 81 -3.08 -7.45 -0.52
C ILE A 81 -2.22 -8.62 -1.00
N VAL A 82 -2.81 -9.80 -1.21
CA VAL A 82 -2.09 -10.97 -1.75
C VAL A 82 -1.53 -10.68 -3.14
N LEU A 83 -2.32 -10.09 -4.03
CA LEU A 83 -1.86 -9.72 -5.38
C LEU A 83 -0.70 -8.72 -5.34
N VAL A 84 -0.79 -7.69 -4.51
CA VAL A 84 0.29 -6.71 -4.36
C VAL A 84 1.53 -7.34 -3.71
N ALA A 85 1.37 -8.26 -2.76
CA ALA A 85 2.49 -9.00 -2.17
C ALA A 85 3.25 -9.82 -3.22
N ILE A 86 2.53 -10.55 -4.08
CA ILE A 86 3.09 -11.30 -5.20
C ILE A 86 3.79 -10.34 -6.17
N ALA A 87 3.15 -9.24 -6.54
CA ALA A 87 3.72 -8.25 -7.45
C ALA A 87 5.01 -7.62 -6.89
N ASN A 88 5.03 -7.26 -5.60
CA ASN A 88 6.19 -6.63 -4.94
C ASN A 88 7.39 -7.60 -4.87
N GLN A 89 7.15 -8.88 -4.58
CA GLN A 89 8.20 -9.90 -4.59
C GLN A 89 8.66 -10.24 -6.02
N GLY A 90 7.74 -10.30 -6.97
CA GLY A 90 8.03 -10.53 -8.39
C GLY A 90 8.90 -9.42 -8.99
N ALA A 91 8.56 -8.15 -8.70
CA ALA A 91 9.34 -6.99 -9.13
C ALA A 91 10.80 -7.08 -8.65
N TYR A 92 11.04 -7.48 -7.40
CA TYR A 92 12.40 -7.69 -6.93
C TYR A 92 13.15 -8.76 -7.72
N GLY A 93 12.50 -9.90 -7.98
CA GLY A 93 13.11 -10.97 -8.78
C GLY A 93 13.56 -10.48 -10.16
N LEU A 94 12.80 -9.55 -10.75
CA LEU A 94 13.11 -8.93 -12.04
C LEU A 94 14.19 -7.86 -11.96
N THR A 95 14.24 -7.08 -10.88
CA THR A 95 15.20 -5.97 -10.72
C THR A 95 16.52 -6.38 -10.06
N LYS A 96 16.60 -7.59 -9.50
CA LYS A 96 17.84 -8.12 -8.94
C LYS A 96 18.84 -8.32 -10.07
N ARG A 97 19.86 -7.46 -10.13
CA ARG A 97 21.01 -7.63 -11.03
C ARG A 97 21.99 -8.60 -10.37
N ASN A 98 22.33 -9.67 -11.09
CA ASN A 98 23.27 -10.72 -10.65
C ASN A 98 24.66 -10.15 -10.35
#